data_AF-A0A2H9NP35-F1
#
_entry.id   AF-A0A2H9NP35-F1
#
_cell.length_a   1.000
_cell.length_b   1.000
_cell.length_c   1.000
_cell.angle_alpha   90.00
_cell.angle_beta   90.00
_cell.angle_gamma   90.00
#
_symmetry.space_group_name_H-M   'P 1'
#
loop_
_entity.id
_entity.type
_entity.pdbx_description
1 polymer ?
#
loop_
_entity_poly.entity_id
_entity_poly.type
_entity_poly.pdbx_seq_one_letter_code
_entity_poly.pdbx_strand_id
1 'polypeptide(L)' 'MEDAHVFHAGTAMQDGKVVTSGGRVLCVVALGDMVKQAQKRAYEIADTIKFDGSQMRRDIGYRAIGRK' A
#
# COMPACT_ATOMS: atom_id res chain seq x y z
N MET A 1 -0.89 -1.28 15.57
CA MET A 1 -0.36 -1.34 14.19
C MET A 1 1.06 -1.89 14.28
N GLU A 2 1.23 -3.20 14.49
CA GLU A 2 2.57 -3.81 14.54
C GLU A 2 2.91 -4.52 13.21
N ASP A 3 1.89 -4.93 12.45
CA ASP A 3 2.07 -5.71 11.22
C ASP A 3 1.82 -4.93 9.92
N ALA A 4 1.78 -3.59 9.95
CA ALA A 4 1.61 -2.81 8.73
C ALA A 4 2.19 -1.40 8.83
N HIS A 5 2.66 -0.89 7.69
CA HIS A 5 3.23 0.44 7.58
C HIS A 5 2.87 1.07 6.22
N VAL A 6 2.63 2.38 6.22
CA VAL A 6 2.39 3.17 5.00
C VAL A 6 3.57 4.12 4.82
N PHE A 7 4.42 3.82 3.85
CA PHE A 7 5.55 4.67 3.52
C PHE A 7 5.11 5.76 2.55
N HIS A 8 5.44 7.00 2.89
CA HIS A 8 5.32 8.15 2.01
C HIS A 8 6.44 8.12 0.95
N ALA A 9 6.07 8.32 -0.31
CA ALA A 9 7.00 8.53 -1.41
C ALA A 9 6.78 9.92 -2.00
N GLY A 10 6.05 10.05 -3.10
CA GLY A 10 5.68 11.32 -3.71
C GLY A 10 4.51 11.99 -2.98
N THR A 11 4.74 12.45 -1.75
CA THR A 11 3.77 13.26 -0.98
C THR A 11 4.42 14.52 -0.43
N ALA A 12 3.62 15.57 -0.25
CA ALA A 12 4.05 16.80 0.41
C ALA A 12 3.00 17.25 1.44
N MET A 13 3.40 18.12 2.35
CA MET A 13 2.49 18.86 3.23
C MET A 13 2.15 20.20 2.59
N GLN A 14 0.87 20.47 2.40
CA GLN A 14 0.35 21.75 1.91
C GLN A 14 -0.87 22.14 2.74
N ASP A 15 -0.85 23.33 3.34
CA ASP A 15 -1.94 23.87 4.16
C ASP A 15 -2.44 22.88 5.24
N GLY A 16 -1.49 22.18 5.88
CA GLY A 16 -1.79 21.17 6.91
C GLY A 16 -2.37 19.86 6.40
N LYS A 17 -2.44 19.65 5.08
CA LYS A 17 -2.93 18.44 4.43
C LYS A 17 -1.80 17.72 3.70
N VAL A 18 -1.89 16.38 3.66
CA VAL A 18 -1.03 15.56 2.80
C VAL A 18 -1.58 15.60 1.38
N VAL A 19 -0.73 15.95 0.42
CA VAL A 19 -1.07 16.01 -1.02
C VAL A 19 -0.12 15.13 -1.85
N THR A 20 -0.57 14.70 -3.03
CA THR A 20 0.27 13.97 -3.98
C THR A 20 1.33 14.89 -4.60
N SER A 21 2.58 14.44 -4.71
CA SER A 21 3.71 15.21 -5.22
C SER A 21 4.68 14.34 -6.05
N GLY A 22 4.16 13.39 -6.82
CA GLY A 22 4.95 12.53 -7.68
C GLY A 22 4.15 11.36 -8.25
N GLY A 23 4.77 10.60 -9.17
CA GLY A 23 4.10 9.46 -9.83
C GLY A 23 3.82 8.27 -8.90
N ARG A 24 4.77 7.93 -8.01
CA ARG A 24 4.56 6.92 -6.95
C ARG A 24 4.31 7.65 -5.63
N VAL A 25 3.10 7.52 -5.08
CA VAL A 25 2.65 8.35 -3.95
C VAL A 25 2.90 7.66 -2.60
N LEU A 26 2.39 6.44 -2.43
CA LEU A 26 2.49 5.67 -1.19
C LEU A 26 2.96 4.24 -1.48
N CYS A 27 3.58 3.60 -0.48
CA CYS A 27 3.85 2.17 -0.47
C CYS A 27 3.25 1.56 0.81
N VAL A 28 2.20 0.77 0.66
CA VAL A 28 1.54 0.07 1.77
C VAL A 28 2.19 -1.31 1.93
N VAL A 29 2.71 -1.58 3.11
CA VAL A 29 3.38 -2.82 3.46
C VAL A 29 2.66 -3.45 4.64
N ALA A 30 2.44 -4.76 4.57
CA ALA A 30 1.93 -5.53 5.69
C ALA A 30 2.73 -6.82 5.87
N LEU A 31 2.84 -7.27 7.11
CA LEU A 31 3.43 -8.53 7.52
C LEU A 31 2.32 -9.57 7.73
N GLY A 32 2.71 -10.84 7.60
CA GLY A 32 1.87 -12.00 7.87
C GLY A 32 2.64 -13.28 7.70
N ASP A 33 2.16 -14.36 8.32
CA ASP A 33 2.85 -15.66 8.36
C ASP A 33 2.97 -16.30 6.98
N MET A 34 2.10 -15.90 6.06
CA MET A 34 2.13 -16.30 4.65
C MET A 34 2.02 -15.08 3.75
N VAL A 35 2.64 -15.17 2.56
CA VAL A 35 2.55 -14.12 1.52
C VAL A 35 1.10 -13.77 1.19
N LYS A 36 0.20 -14.76 1.16
CA LYS A 36 -1.24 -14.53 0.93
C LYS A 36 -1.89 -13.64 1.99
N GLN A 37 -1.51 -13.81 3.26
CA GLN A 37 -2.03 -13.00 4.36
C GLN A 37 -1.47 -11.59 4.32
N ALA A 38 -0.15 -11.45 4.13
CA ALA A 38 0.52 -10.17 3.97
C ALA A 38 -0.07 -9.37 2.79
N GLN A 39 -0.27 -10.02 1.63
CA GLN A 39 -0.90 -9.41 0.46
C GLN A 39 -2.32 -8.93 0.76
N LYS A 40 -3.16 -9.78 1.36
CA LYS A 40 -4.55 -9.43 1.70
C LYS A 40 -4.60 -8.20 2.61
N ARG A 41 -3.80 -8.19 3.69
CA ARG A 41 -3.73 -7.07 4.64
C ARG A 41 -3.26 -5.78 3.98
N ALA A 42 -2.23 -5.85 3.14
CA ALA A 42 -1.72 -4.69 2.42
C ALA A 42 -2.80 -4.06 1.52
N TYR A 43 -3.59 -4.89 0.82
CA TYR A 43 -4.70 -4.40 0.01
C TYR A 43 -5.86 -3.84 0.82
N GLU A 44 -6.25 -4.48 1.93
CA GLU A 44 -7.30 -3.97 2.82
C GLU A 44 -6.95 -2.56 3.33
N ILE A 45 -5.69 -2.32 3.73
CA ILE A 45 -5.22 -1.00 4.16
C ILE A 45 -5.17 -0.02 2.98
N ALA A 46 -4.58 -0.42 1.85
CA ALA A 46 -4.50 0.44 0.67
C ALA A 46 -5.89 0.87 0.16
N ASP A 47 -6.90 0.00 0.32
CA ASP A 47 -8.27 0.29 -0.07
C ASP A 47 -8.95 1.34 0.80
N THR A 48 -8.47 1.58 2.03
CA THR A 48 -8.98 2.68 2.87
C THR A 48 -8.45 4.06 2.45
N ILE A 49 -7.37 4.12 1.69
CA ILE A 49 -6.73 5.37 1.28
C ILE A 49 -7.27 5.77 -0.09
N LYS A 50 -7.93 6.93 -0.16
CA LYS A 50 -8.58 7.43 -1.39
C LYS A 50 -8.05 8.81 -1.77
N PHE A 51 -7.73 8.96 -3.05
CA PHE A 51 -7.46 10.23 -3.71
C PHE A 51 -7.68 10.08 -5.22
N ASP A 52 -7.95 11.20 -5.88
CA ASP A 52 -8.29 11.21 -7.30
C ASP A 52 -7.18 10.64 -8.17
N GLY A 53 -7.56 9.81 -9.14
CA GLY A 53 -6.63 9.18 -10.06
C GLY A 53 -5.72 8.11 -9.44
N SER A 54 -5.92 7.72 -8.18
CA SER A 54 -5.12 6.66 -7.56
C SER A 54 -5.18 5.35 -8.36
N GLN A 55 -4.01 4.77 -8.64
CA GLN A 55 -3.85 3.51 -9.37
C GLN A 55 -3.00 2.55 -8.54
N MET A 56 -3.39 1.28 -8.48
CA MET A 56 -2.59 0.22 -7.90
C MET A 56 -2.83 -1.11 -8.62
N ARG A 57 -1.78 -1.92 -8.73
CA ARG A 57 -1.89 -3.31 -9.19
C ARG A 57 -2.53 -4.18 -8.12
N ARG A 58 -3.32 -5.19 -8.53
CA ARG A 58 -4.00 -6.15 -7.63
C ARG A 58 -3.37 -7.55 -7.58
N ASP A 59 -2.22 -7.72 -8.20
CA ASP A 59 -1.53 -9.00 -8.34
C ASP A 59 -0.13 -9.00 -7.68
N ILE A 60 0.16 -8.06 -6.79
CA ILE A 60 1.51 -7.97 -6.17
C ILE A 60 1.77 -9.22 -5.34
N GLY A 61 2.79 -10.01 -5.72
CA GLY A 61 3.15 -11.26 -5.05
C GLY A 61 2.41 -12.51 -5.55
N TYR A 62 1.60 -12.44 -6.62
CA TYR A 62 0.81 -13.59 -7.11
C TYR A 62 1.64 -14.86 -7.37
N ARG A 63 2.89 -14.71 -7.85
CA ARG A 63 3.80 -15.83 -8.13
C ARG A 63 4.31 -16.55 -6.87
N ALA A 64 4.26 -15.89 -5.72
CA ALA A 64 4.71 -16.43 -4.44
C ALA A 64 3.57 -17.09 -3.64
N ILE A 65 2.31 -16.73 -3.89
CA ILE A 65 1.14 -17.26 -3.18
C ILE A 65 0.89 -18.76 -3.46
N GLY A 66 1.42 -19.29 -4.56
CA GLY A 66 1.36 -20.70 -4.92
C GLY A 66 2.58 -21.53 -4.52
N ARG A 67 3.59 -20.94 -3.86
CA ARG A 67 4.79 -21.66 -3.42
C ARG A 67 4.58 -22.14 -1.99
N LYS A 68 4.77 -23.45 -1.77
CA LYS A 68 4.80 -24.08 -0.44
C LYS A 68 6.15 -23.87 0.21
#